data_AF-A0AA48IEN4-F1
#
_entry.id   AF-A0AA48IEN4-F1
#
_cell.length_a   1.000
_cell.length_b   1.000
_cell.length_c   1.000
_cell.angle_alpha   90.00
_cell.angle_beta   90.00
_cell.angle_gamma   90.00
#
_symmetry.space_group_name_H-M   'P 1'
#
loop_
_entity.id
_entity.type
_entity.pdbx_description
1 polymer ?
#
loop_
_entity_poly.entity_id
_entity_poly.type
_entity_poly.pdbx_seq_one_letter_code
_entity_poly.pdbx_strand_id
1 'polypeptide(L)'
;MLGLGLEYLSSSDDSDRERKVSSSSPSATEKAPVEKPAPGLKRIRKLPSLPSTFDSASAAHNNPSAHQGRVRSRPFADGDYYAHVYVELDVSAPLRRTIDATLAEASSTCEVHALVPTDGKLHVSLSHPLPLRRDAVKSFPSTLSRTLSGAGAFSLSLAGAPVVYYNTLGGPTQAAGRGKPTPGARAFLGLRVGAGARELADLLGKQEGVLAKMHLPLYHAQPEFHASFGWALCPSPQEGGDINPEATPFPVGLVARLAQHTDPVLAEHPGWHVGALCVKVAKDVTRIQL
;
A
#
# COMPACT_ATOMS: atom_id res chain seq x y z
N MET A 1 51.82 -4.43 -22.40
CA MET A 1 51.69 -3.04 -22.87
C MET A 1 50.49 -2.45 -22.15
N LEU A 2 50.71 -1.57 -21.15
CA LEU A 2 49.72 -0.78 -20.37
C LEU A 2 48.53 -1.56 -19.72
N GLY A 3 48.33 -1.62 -18.40
CA GLY A 3 49.18 -1.20 -17.28
C GLY A 3 48.80 0.11 -16.57
N LEU A 4 47.64 0.17 -15.88
CA LEU A 4 47.28 1.05 -14.74
C LEU A 4 46.07 0.39 -14.01
N GLY A 5 45.93 0.31 -12.68
CA GLY A 5 46.81 0.71 -11.58
C GLY A 5 46.29 1.90 -10.76
N LEU A 6 45.49 1.65 -9.71
CA LEU A 6 45.27 2.59 -8.58
C LEU A 6 44.51 1.94 -7.40
N GLU A 7 45.25 1.61 -6.34
CA GLU A 7 44.77 1.63 -4.95
C GLU A 7 45.42 2.83 -4.22
N TYR A 8 44.78 3.34 -3.17
CA TYR A 8 45.29 4.01 -1.94
C TYR A 8 44.09 4.80 -1.33
N LEU A 9 43.55 4.45 -0.14
CA LEU A 9 43.94 4.89 1.23
C LEU A 9 43.70 6.40 1.50
N SER A 10 43.26 6.90 2.67
CA SER A 10 42.70 6.35 3.95
C SER A 10 42.30 7.54 4.88
N SER A 11 41.71 7.29 6.08
CA SER A 11 41.68 8.21 7.29
C SER A 11 40.74 9.45 7.18
N SER A 12 40.09 10.05 8.20
CA SER A 12 39.84 9.86 9.67
C SER A 12 38.82 10.95 10.14
N ASP A 13 38.22 11.05 11.33
CA ASP A 13 38.12 10.27 12.60
C ASP A 13 36.83 10.71 13.37
N ASP A 14 36.14 9.82 14.09
CA ASP A 14 35.99 9.72 15.57
C ASP A 14 35.37 10.92 16.35
N SER A 15 34.25 10.67 17.05
CA SER A 15 33.98 11.16 18.43
C SER A 15 32.66 10.59 18.98
N ASP A 16 32.75 9.46 19.67
CA ASP A 16 31.69 9.00 20.59
C ASP A 16 31.55 9.92 21.80
N ARG A 17 30.33 10.03 22.36
CA ARG A 17 30.11 10.50 23.75
C ARG A 17 28.74 10.12 24.30
N GLU A 18 28.69 8.99 25.00
CA GLU A 18 27.63 8.71 25.96
C GLU A 18 27.60 9.75 27.08
N ARG A 19 26.40 10.07 27.61
CA ARG A 19 26.24 10.36 29.05
C ARG A 19 24.84 10.03 29.55
N LYS A 20 24.84 9.16 30.56
CA LYS A 20 23.70 8.72 31.40
C LYS A 20 23.36 9.82 32.44
N VAL A 21 22.43 9.50 33.36
CA VAL A 21 22.11 10.14 34.67
C VAL A 21 20.77 10.90 34.73
N SER A 22 19.72 10.11 35.02
CA SER A 22 18.70 10.27 36.08
C SER A 22 18.33 11.65 36.66
N SER A 23 17.03 11.95 36.55
CA SER A 23 16.10 12.40 37.62
C SER A 23 16.62 13.03 38.92
N SER A 24 16.15 14.25 39.21
CA SER A 24 15.61 14.63 40.54
C SER A 24 14.80 15.93 40.46
N SER A 25 13.59 15.96 41.02
CA SER A 25 12.83 17.19 41.29
C SER A 25 13.53 18.05 42.36
N PRO A 26 13.15 19.33 42.51
CA PRO A 26 12.28 19.61 43.66
C PRO A 26 11.09 20.54 43.35
N SER A 27 10.19 20.62 44.32
CA SER A 27 8.93 21.38 44.29
C SER A 27 8.97 22.58 45.24
N ALA A 28 7.99 23.47 45.07
CA ALA A 28 7.45 24.43 46.03
C ALA A 28 8.22 25.74 46.34
N THR A 29 7.51 26.85 46.09
CA THR A 29 7.41 28.10 46.89
C THR A 29 8.66 28.81 47.42
N GLU A 30 8.87 30.08 47.03
CA GLU A 30 8.34 31.24 47.78
C GLU A 30 8.39 32.54 46.92
N LYS A 31 8.14 33.73 47.48
CA LYS A 31 7.64 34.94 46.82
C LYS A 31 8.70 35.98 46.40
N ALA A 32 8.25 36.86 45.50
CA ALA A 32 8.78 38.16 45.03
C ALA A 32 9.55 39.05 46.06
N PRO A 33 10.34 40.08 45.65
CA PRO A 33 10.14 40.89 44.44
C PRO A 33 11.36 41.40 43.61
N VAL A 34 11.07 41.54 42.30
CA VAL A 34 11.54 42.54 41.32
C VAL A 34 12.83 43.33 41.61
N GLU A 35 13.87 43.01 40.83
CA GLU A 35 14.96 43.94 40.50
C GLU A 35 15.12 44.00 38.96
N LYS A 36 15.33 45.20 38.39
CA LYS A 36 15.48 45.39 36.93
C LYS A 36 16.96 45.40 36.55
N PRO A 37 17.32 44.81 35.40
CA PRO A 37 18.17 45.59 34.50
C PRO A 37 17.91 45.43 32.99
N ALA A 38 18.32 46.49 32.29
CA ALA A 38 18.79 46.59 30.89
C ALA A 38 17.86 46.24 29.70
N PRO A 39 17.79 47.12 28.67
CA PRO A 39 17.14 46.84 27.40
C PRO A 39 18.09 46.13 26.41
N GLY A 40 17.53 45.34 25.48
CA GLY A 40 18.24 45.04 24.23
C GLY A 40 18.48 43.56 23.89
N LEU A 41 17.44 42.72 23.86
CA LEU A 41 17.44 41.52 23.03
C LEU A 41 16.18 41.49 22.15
N LYS A 42 16.37 41.38 20.83
CA LYS A 42 15.27 41.30 19.85
C LYS A 42 14.47 40.02 20.13
N ARG A 43 13.23 40.14 20.59
CA ARG A 43 12.35 38.98 20.80
C ARG A 43 12.16 38.23 19.48
N ILE A 44 12.73 37.03 19.38
CA ILE A 44 12.27 36.03 18.41
C ILE A 44 10.78 35.85 18.69
N ARG A 45 9.93 36.17 17.71
CA ARG A 45 8.49 35.96 17.82
C ARG A 45 8.27 34.44 17.89
N LYS A 46 8.00 33.93 19.10
CA LYS A 46 7.57 32.54 19.27
C LYS A 46 6.33 32.34 18.40
N LEU A 47 6.34 31.31 17.58
CA LEU A 47 5.16 30.88 16.84
C LEU A 47 4.02 30.64 17.84
N PRO A 48 2.76 30.99 17.50
CA PRO A 48 1.64 30.70 18.37
C PRO A 48 1.57 29.19 18.64
N SER A 49 1.38 28.81 19.89
CA SER A 49 1.15 27.41 20.26
C SER A 49 -0.09 26.88 19.55
N LEU A 50 -0.01 25.65 19.02
CA LEU A 50 -1.16 24.99 18.42
C LEU A 50 -2.32 24.91 19.42
N PRO A 51 -3.59 25.07 18.99
CA PRO A 51 -4.75 24.92 19.87
C PRO A 51 -4.82 23.49 20.42
N SER A 52 -5.22 23.33 21.69
CA SER A 52 -5.36 22.02 22.35
C SER A 52 -6.40 21.09 21.70
N THR A 53 -7.18 21.57 20.73
CA THR A 53 -8.05 20.74 19.88
C THR A 53 -7.27 19.87 18.89
N PHE A 54 -6.00 20.18 18.60
CA PHE A 54 -5.17 19.43 17.64
C PHE A 54 -4.65 18.10 18.21
N ASP A 55 -4.40 18.02 19.52
CA ASP A 55 -3.80 16.84 20.15
C ASP A 55 -4.80 15.69 20.37
N SER A 56 -6.11 15.98 20.35
CA SER A 56 -7.16 15.06 20.80
C SER A 56 -7.72 14.11 19.72
N ALA A 57 -7.42 14.33 18.44
CA ALA A 57 -8.13 13.64 17.34
C ALA A 57 -7.46 12.36 16.80
N SER A 58 -6.13 12.23 16.89
CA SER A 58 -5.37 11.19 16.17
C SER A 58 -5.21 9.87 16.92
N ALA A 59 -5.12 9.91 18.25
CA ALA A 59 -4.84 8.73 19.08
C ALA A 59 -6.08 7.82 19.30
N ALA A 60 -7.29 8.38 19.31
CA ALA A 60 -8.49 7.71 19.80
C ALA A 60 -9.11 6.64 18.85
N HIS A 61 -8.59 6.45 17.64
CA HIS A 61 -9.30 5.75 16.55
C HIS A 61 -8.64 4.49 15.96
N ASN A 62 -7.59 3.94 16.57
CA ASN A 62 -6.95 2.68 16.11
C ASN A 62 -7.36 1.47 16.96
N ASN A 63 -8.63 1.06 16.91
CA ASN A 63 -9.07 -0.22 17.46
C ASN A 63 -8.85 -1.34 16.41
N PRO A 64 -7.98 -2.34 16.63
CA PRO A 64 -7.72 -3.42 15.67
C PRO A 64 -8.96 -4.29 15.37
N SER A 65 -9.84 -4.47 16.35
CA SER A 65 -11.07 -5.25 16.22
C SER A 65 -12.07 -4.59 15.26
N ALA A 66 -12.04 -3.25 15.15
CA ALA A 66 -12.83 -2.50 14.16
C ALA A 66 -12.30 -2.65 12.71
N HIS A 67 -11.25 -3.44 12.49
CA HIS A 67 -10.60 -3.62 11.20
C HIS A 67 -10.32 -5.09 10.84
N GLN A 68 -11.04 -6.06 11.44
CA GLN A 68 -10.85 -7.50 11.18
C GLN A 68 -9.38 -7.91 11.41
N GLY A 69 -8.84 -7.60 12.60
CA GLY A 69 -7.47 -7.92 13.00
C GLY A 69 -6.36 -7.11 12.31
N ARG A 70 -6.69 -6.16 11.42
CA ARG A 70 -5.71 -5.39 10.66
C ARG A 70 -4.90 -4.44 11.54
N VAL A 71 -3.59 -4.70 11.64
CA VAL A 71 -2.59 -3.72 12.06
C VAL A 71 -2.44 -2.66 10.95
N ARG A 72 -2.59 -1.37 11.30
CA ARG A 72 -2.30 -0.26 10.36
C ARG A 72 -0.82 0.07 10.43
N SER A 73 -0.13 0.13 9.29
CA SER A 73 1.29 0.48 9.21
C SER A 73 1.60 1.92 9.65
N ARG A 74 0.60 2.82 9.64
CA ARG A 74 0.64 4.16 10.22
C ARG A 74 -0.70 4.51 10.87
N PRO A 75 -0.72 5.26 11.99
CA PRO A 75 -1.95 5.81 12.54
C PRO A 75 -2.58 6.81 11.55
N PHE A 76 -3.89 7.04 11.68
CA PHE A 76 -4.55 8.12 10.93
C PHE A 76 -4.10 9.48 11.47
N ALA A 77 -3.64 10.36 10.58
CA ALA A 77 -3.35 11.76 10.88
C ALA A 77 -4.30 12.65 10.07
N ASP A 78 -4.80 13.70 10.71
CA ASP A 78 -5.84 14.53 10.12
C ASP A 78 -5.27 15.39 8.98
N GLY A 79 -5.79 15.22 7.77
CA GLY A 79 -5.25 15.82 6.55
C GLY A 79 -4.38 14.90 5.67
N ASP A 80 -4.13 13.66 6.09
CA ASP A 80 -3.56 12.61 5.22
C ASP A 80 -4.67 11.86 4.47
N TYR A 81 -4.75 12.11 3.17
CA TYR A 81 -5.65 11.40 2.25
C TYR A 81 -4.87 10.29 1.55
N TYR A 82 -5.58 9.27 1.06
CA TYR A 82 -4.97 8.22 0.25
C TYR A 82 -5.68 8.13 -1.09
N ALA A 83 -4.88 8.07 -2.16
CA ALA A 83 -5.34 7.77 -3.50
C ALA A 83 -4.91 6.37 -3.96
N HIS A 84 -5.68 5.80 -4.89
CA HIS A 84 -5.39 4.52 -5.52
C HIS A 84 -5.90 4.56 -6.97
N VAL A 85 -4.99 4.31 -7.89
CA VAL A 85 -5.20 4.19 -9.33
C VAL A 85 -5.31 2.70 -9.70
N TYR A 86 -6.39 2.33 -10.38
CA TYR A 86 -6.69 0.95 -10.77
C TYR A 86 -7.60 0.88 -12.00
N VAL A 87 -7.68 -0.29 -12.64
CA VAL A 87 -8.68 -0.62 -13.67
C VAL A 87 -9.78 -1.47 -13.03
N GLU A 88 -11.05 -1.22 -13.34
CA GLU A 88 -12.19 -2.07 -12.95
C GLU A 88 -12.44 -3.16 -13.98
N LEU A 89 -12.72 -4.38 -13.51
CA LEU A 89 -13.12 -5.53 -14.32
C LEU A 89 -14.48 -6.04 -13.84
N ASP A 90 -15.52 -5.94 -14.67
CA ASP A 90 -16.85 -6.48 -14.37
C ASP A 90 -16.82 -8.02 -14.41
N VAL A 91 -17.19 -8.68 -13.32
CA VAL A 91 -17.12 -10.14 -13.20
C VAL A 91 -18.36 -10.78 -13.83
N SER A 92 -18.16 -11.53 -14.92
CA SER A 92 -19.22 -12.29 -15.57
C SER A 92 -19.81 -13.38 -14.67
N ALA A 93 -21.09 -13.72 -14.83
CA ALA A 93 -21.77 -14.72 -13.98
C ALA A 93 -21.10 -16.12 -13.93
N PRO A 94 -20.47 -16.65 -15.01
CA PRO A 94 -19.67 -17.87 -14.93
C PRO A 94 -18.43 -17.71 -14.03
N LEU A 95 -17.66 -16.64 -14.22
CA LEU A 95 -16.47 -16.35 -13.42
C LEU A 95 -16.84 -16.09 -11.95
N ARG A 96 -17.96 -15.41 -11.70
CA ARG A 96 -18.48 -15.15 -10.35
C ARG A 96 -18.79 -16.45 -9.61
N ARG A 97 -19.56 -17.37 -10.22
CA ARG A 97 -19.88 -18.68 -9.63
C ARG A 97 -18.62 -19.49 -9.34
N THR A 98 -17.64 -19.41 -10.24
CA THR A 98 -16.34 -20.08 -10.08
C THR A 98 -15.56 -19.51 -8.89
N ILE A 99 -15.49 -18.19 -8.75
CA ILE A 99 -14.86 -17.51 -7.61
C ILE A 99 -15.59 -17.84 -6.30
N ASP A 100 -16.93 -17.78 -6.27
CA ASP A 100 -17.71 -18.08 -5.06
C ASP A 100 -17.51 -19.54 -4.62
N ALA A 101 -17.50 -20.51 -5.55
CA ALA A 101 -17.20 -21.92 -5.26
C ALA A 101 -15.74 -22.14 -4.81
N THR A 102 -14.79 -21.50 -5.47
CA THR A 102 -13.36 -21.46 -5.13
C THR A 102 -13.14 -20.96 -3.71
N LEU A 103 -13.84 -19.89 -3.31
CA LEU A 103 -13.77 -19.33 -1.96
C LEU A 103 -14.49 -20.21 -0.93
N ALA A 104 -15.60 -20.86 -1.30
CA ALA A 104 -16.26 -21.83 -0.42
C ALA A 104 -15.39 -23.06 -0.13
N GLU A 105 -14.68 -23.61 -1.13
CA GLU A 105 -13.70 -24.68 -0.91
C GLU A 105 -12.58 -24.20 0.02
N ALA A 106 -11.97 -23.04 -0.26
CA ALA A 106 -10.93 -22.48 0.58
C ALA A 106 -11.40 -22.25 2.04
N SER A 107 -12.64 -21.79 2.23
CA SER A 107 -13.26 -21.53 3.54
C SER A 107 -13.43 -22.80 4.39
N SER A 108 -13.48 -23.98 3.77
CA SER A 108 -13.51 -25.26 4.50
C SER A 108 -12.16 -25.63 5.14
N THR A 109 -11.08 -24.93 4.77
CA THR A 109 -9.70 -25.26 5.19
C THR A 109 -8.92 -24.10 5.83
N CYS A 110 -9.34 -22.85 5.61
CA CYS A 110 -8.70 -21.65 6.18
C CYS A 110 -9.72 -20.51 6.29
N GLU A 111 -9.47 -19.54 7.20
CA GLU A 111 -10.27 -18.32 7.27
C GLU A 111 -9.94 -17.40 6.08
N VAL A 112 -10.76 -17.46 5.03
CA VAL A 112 -10.65 -16.63 3.83
C VAL A 112 -11.86 -15.69 3.73
N HIS A 113 -11.62 -14.47 3.26
CA HIS A 113 -12.64 -13.46 3.03
C HIS A 113 -12.69 -13.11 1.54
N ALA A 114 -13.91 -13.03 0.99
CA ALA A 114 -14.12 -12.60 -0.39
C ALA A 114 -13.72 -11.13 -0.60
N LEU A 115 -13.17 -10.82 -1.77
CA LEU A 115 -12.92 -9.44 -2.23
C LEU A 115 -13.85 -8.98 -3.35
N VAL A 116 -14.55 -9.90 -4.02
CA VAL A 116 -15.59 -9.52 -4.99
C VAL A 116 -16.70 -8.78 -4.23
N PRO A 117 -16.90 -7.47 -4.43
CA PRO A 117 -17.92 -6.73 -3.71
C PRO A 117 -19.30 -7.10 -4.25
N THR A 118 -20.36 -6.59 -3.60
CA THR A 118 -21.74 -6.76 -4.06
C THR A 118 -22.00 -6.13 -5.43
N ASP A 119 -21.17 -5.20 -5.88
CA ASP A 119 -21.20 -4.61 -7.22
C ASP A 119 -20.63 -5.53 -8.33
N GLY A 120 -20.04 -6.67 -7.95
CA GLY A 120 -19.53 -7.66 -8.90
C GLY A 120 -18.23 -7.26 -9.61
N LYS A 121 -17.43 -6.34 -9.06
CA LYS A 121 -16.22 -5.84 -9.71
C LYS A 121 -14.92 -6.31 -9.07
N LEU A 122 -14.00 -6.77 -9.90
CA LEU A 122 -12.58 -6.90 -9.52
C LEU A 122 -11.81 -5.65 -9.95
N HIS A 123 -10.58 -5.50 -9.44
CA HIS A 123 -9.70 -4.43 -9.86
C HIS A 123 -8.27 -4.91 -10.10
N VAL A 124 -7.60 -4.32 -11.09
CA VAL A 124 -6.16 -4.45 -11.33
C VAL A 124 -5.48 -3.17 -10.88
N SER A 125 -4.59 -3.27 -9.89
CA SER A 125 -3.89 -2.10 -9.34
C SER A 125 -2.84 -1.56 -10.30
N LEU A 126 -2.81 -0.23 -10.48
CA LEU A 126 -1.78 0.51 -11.21
C LEU A 126 -0.94 1.39 -10.29
N SER A 127 -1.13 1.32 -8.97
CA SER A 127 -0.39 2.11 -7.99
C SER A 127 -0.38 1.44 -6.63
N HIS A 128 0.60 1.77 -5.80
CA HIS A 128 0.51 1.59 -4.36
C HIS A 128 -0.50 2.61 -3.77
N PRO A 129 -0.94 2.45 -2.50
CA PRO A 129 -1.64 3.52 -1.80
C PRO A 129 -0.80 4.81 -1.79
N LEU A 130 -1.27 5.84 -2.49
CA LEU A 130 -0.56 7.10 -2.68
C LEU A 130 -0.97 8.08 -1.56
N PRO A 131 -0.07 8.47 -0.64
CA PRO A 131 -0.38 9.45 0.40
C PRO A 131 -0.50 10.86 -0.22
N LEU A 132 -1.70 11.41 -0.28
CA LEU A 132 -1.98 12.76 -0.77
C LEU A 132 -2.16 13.74 0.38
N ARG A 133 -1.54 14.92 0.26
CA ARG A 133 -1.84 16.09 1.08
C ARG A 133 -3.13 16.77 0.61
N ARG A 134 -3.77 17.54 1.50
CA ARG A 134 -5.10 18.15 1.30
C ARG A 134 -5.21 19.02 0.04
N ASP A 135 -4.15 19.71 -0.33
CA ASP A 135 -4.01 20.52 -1.56
C ASP A 135 -3.95 19.67 -2.83
N ALA A 136 -3.27 18.54 -2.78
CA ALA A 136 -3.16 17.58 -3.88
C ALA A 136 -4.46 16.80 -4.17
N VAL A 137 -5.36 16.64 -3.19
CA VAL A 137 -6.61 15.84 -3.31
C VAL A 137 -7.43 16.19 -4.56
N LYS A 138 -7.63 17.49 -4.84
CA LYS A 138 -8.46 17.94 -5.95
C LYS A 138 -7.70 17.99 -7.28
N SER A 139 -6.40 18.31 -7.25
CA SER A 139 -5.59 18.45 -8.46
C SER A 139 -5.14 17.11 -9.03
N PHE A 140 -4.80 16.13 -8.18
CA PHE A 140 -4.24 14.84 -8.58
C PHE A 140 -5.05 14.11 -9.68
N PRO A 141 -6.37 13.88 -9.55
CA PRO A 141 -7.14 13.23 -10.62
C PRO A 141 -7.13 14.03 -11.93
N SER A 142 -7.15 15.36 -11.86
CA SER A 142 -7.14 16.23 -13.05
C SER A 142 -5.77 16.26 -13.75
N THR A 143 -4.67 16.16 -13.00
CA THR A 143 -3.31 16.08 -13.53
C THR A 143 -3.06 14.73 -14.17
N LEU A 144 -3.50 13.64 -13.51
CA LEU A 144 -3.38 12.30 -14.05
C LEU A 144 -4.25 12.14 -15.32
N SER A 145 -5.47 12.66 -15.31
CA SER A 145 -6.39 12.64 -16.46
C SER A 145 -5.75 13.27 -17.69
N ARG A 146 -5.23 14.49 -17.55
CA ARG A 146 -4.55 15.23 -18.63
C ARG A 146 -3.27 14.55 -19.16
N THR A 147 -2.73 13.57 -18.43
CA THR A 147 -1.52 12.82 -18.80
C THR A 147 -1.86 11.48 -19.45
N LEU A 148 -3.00 10.88 -19.09
CA LEU A 148 -3.41 9.54 -19.54
C LEU A 148 -4.51 9.55 -20.62
N SER A 149 -5.22 10.65 -20.81
CA SER A 149 -6.13 10.82 -21.96
C SER A 149 -5.36 10.81 -23.28
N GLY A 150 -5.83 10.01 -24.24
CA GLY A 150 -5.12 9.73 -25.50
C GLY A 150 -4.12 8.58 -25.39
N ALA A 151 -4.14 7.80 -24.31
CA ALA A 151 -3.41 6.54 -24.22
C ALA A 151 -4.05 5.41 -25.06
N GLY A 152 -5.35 5.52 -25.35
CA GLY A 152 -6.11 4.56 -26.14
C GLY A 152 -6.67 3.40 -25.31
N ALA A 153 -7.87 2.94 -25.71
CA ALA A 153 -8.49 1.77 -25.12
C ALA A 153 -7.84 0.47 -25.62
N PHE A 154 -7.79 -0.55 -24.76
CA PHE A 154 -7.13 -1.83 -25.06
C PHE A 154 -7.92 -3.03 -24.52
N SER A 155 -7.50 -4.24 -24.90
CA SER A 155 -8.09 -5.49 -24.40
C SER A 155 -7.22 -6.12 -23.31
N LEU A 156 -7.85 -6.55 -22.22
CA LEU A 156 -7.21 -7.18 -21.07
C LEU A 156 -7.78 -8.59 -20.87
N SER A 157 -6.94 -9.57 -20.53
CA SER A 157 -7.41 -10.89 -20.05
C SER A 157 -6.75 -11.27 -18.73
N LEU A 158 -7.38 -12.16 -17.99
CA LEU A 158 -6.80 -12.83 -16.83
C LEU A 158 -6.46 -14.27 -17.24
N ALA A 159 -5.31 -14.80 -16.83
CA ALA A 159 -4.82 -16.09 -17.34
C ALA A 159 -3.95 -16.87 -16.35
N GLY A 160 -4.10 -18.20 -16.41
CA GLY A 160 -3.34 -19.18 -15.63
C GLY A 160 -3.75 -19.26 -14.17
N ALA A 161 -3.17 -20.27 -13.51
CA ALA A 161 -3.45 -20.60 -12.11
C ALA A 161 -3.40 -19.38 -11.16
N PRO A 162 -4.27 -19.34 -10.14
CA PRO A 162 -4.22 -18.33 -9.09
C PRO A 162 -2.83 -18.22 -8.45
N VAL A 163 -2.49 -17.03 -7.97
CA VAL A 163 -1.21 -16.75 -7.30
C VAL A 163 -1.49 -16.11 -5.94
N VAL A 164 -0.66 -16.45 -4.96
CA VAL A 164 -0.66 -15.80 -3.64
C VAL A 164 0.23 -14.57 -3.68
N TYR A 165 -0.34 -13.42 -3.32
CA TYR A 165 0.36 -12.14 -3.15
C TYR A 165 0.30 -11.70 -1.69
N TYR A 166 1.37 -11.15 -1.14
CA TYR A 166 1.40 -10.64 0.23
C TYR A 166 1.48 -9.11 0.24
N ASN A 167 0.67 -8.43 1.07
CA ASN A 167 0.92 -7.02 1.33
C ASN A 167 2.10 -6.84 2.31
N THR A 168 2.81 -5.73 2.18
CA THR A 168 3.97 -5.43 3.03
C THR A 168 3.59 -4.51 4.18
N LEU A 169 3.68 -5.04 5.41
CA LEU A 169 3.67 -4.21 6.62
C LEU A 169 5.03 -3.50 6.74
N GLY A 170 5.12 -2.28 6.21
CA GLY A 170 6.35 -1.48 6.24
C GLY A 170 6.44 -0.39 5.16
N GLY A 171 5.62 -0.48 4.11
CA GLY A 171 5.67 0.42 2.95
C GLY A 171 6.07 -0.30 1.66
N PRO A 172 6.31 0.43 0.56
CA PRO A 172 6.71 -0.16 -0.70
C PRO A 172 8.12 -0.76 -0.60
N THR A 173 8.20 -2.09 -0.60
CA THR A 173 9.47 -2.81 -0.69
C THR A 173 9.86 -3.01 -2.15
N GLN A 174 11.16 -3.04 -2.44
CA GLN A 174 11.71 -3.37 -3.77
C GLN A 174 11.44 -4.82 -4.22
N ALA A 175 10.83 -5.67 -3.39
CA ALA A 175 10.47 -7.04 -3.76
C ALA A 175 9.44 -7.06 -4.91
N ALA A 176 9.65 -7.96 -5.87
CA ALA A 176 8.67 -8.27 -6.92
C ALA A 176 7.30 -8.61 -6.30
N GLY A 177 6.22 -8.25 -7.00
CA GLY A 177 4.89 -8.00 -6.43
C GLY A 177 4.23 -9.09 -5.58
N ARG A 178 4.78 -10.31 -5.52
CA ARG A 178 4.32 -11.41 -4.67
C ARG A 178 4.66 -11.24 -3.19
N GLY A 179 5.76 -10.56 -2.84
CA GLY A 179 6.18 -10.34 -1.45
C GLY A 179 6.55 -11.63 -0.68
N LYS A 180 6.56 -11.58 0.65
CA LYS A 180 6.76 -12.73 1.55
C LYS A 180 5.69 -12.74 2.65
N PRO A 181 5.25 -13.92 3.15
CA PRO A 181 4.36 -13.98 4.30
C PRO A 181 5.02 -13.29 5.49
N THR A 182 4.29 -12.38 6.12
CA THR A 182 4.75 -11.59 7.26
C THR A 182 3.66 -11.66 8.33
N PRO A 183 3.98 -11.93 9.61
CA PRO A 183 3.01 -11.96 10.70
C PRO A 183 2.06 -10.75 10.70
N GLY A 184 0.74 -10.99 10.73
CA GLY A 184 -0.28 -9.94 10.69
C GLY A 184 -0.48 -9.22 9.35
N ALA A 185 0.32 -9.55 8.32
CA ALA A 185 0.06 -9.13 6.94
C ALA A 185 -1.09 -9.94 6.32
N ARG A 186 -1.50 -9.58 5.11
CA ARG A 186 -2.57 -10.25 4.37
C ARG A 186 -2.01 -10.97 3.16
N ALA A 187 -2.42 -12.21 2.98
CA ALA A 187 -2.21 -13.00 1.78
C ALA A 187 -3.46 -12.88 0.89
N PHE A 188 -3.27 -12.70 -0.41
CA PHE A 188 -4.33 -12.46 -1.39
C PHE A 188 -4.29 -13.53 -2.47
N LEU A 189 -5.45 -14.10 -2.79
CA LEU A 189 -5.62 -14.95 -3.97
C LEU A 189 -5.88 -14.05 -5.17
N GLY A 190 -4.95 -14.01 -6.13
CA GLY A 190 -5.01 -13.16 -7.31
C GLY A 190 -4.93 -13.93 -8.61
N LEU A 191 -5.73 -13.52 -9.60
CA LEU A 191 -5.65 -13.98 -10.98
C LEU A 191 -4.71 -13.03 -11.74
N ARG A 192 -3.74 -13.59 -12.48
CA ARG A 192 -2.72 -12.79 -13.19
C ARG A 192 -3.30 -12.18 -14.45
N VAL A 193 -2.85 -10.99 -14.83
CA VAL A 193 -3.12 -10.45 -16.17
C VAL A 193 -2.33 -11.23 -17.21
N GLY A 194 -3.00 -11.65 -18.27
CA GLY A 194 -2.42 -12.24 -19.49
C GLY A 194 -2.21 -11.16 -20.55
N ALA A 195 -3.17 -11.02 -21.47
CA ALA A 195 -3.19 -9.91 -22.43
C ALA A 195 -3.49 -8.58 -21.72
N GLY A 196 -2.99 -7.47 -22.27
CA GLY A 196 -3.12 -6.13 -21.68
C GLY A 196 -1.98 -5.72 -20.75
N ALA A 197 -1.05 -6.63 -20.41
CA ALA A 197 0.03 -6.34 -19.46
C ALA A 197 1.03 -5.29 -19.96
N ARG A 198 1.24 -5.19 -21.28
CA ARG A 198 2.11 -4.16 -21.89
C ARG A 198 1.46 -2.79 -21.80
N GLU A 199 0.18 -2.71 -22.12
CA GLU A 199 -0.63 -1.50 -22.12
C GLU A 199 -0.77 -0.94 -20.70
N LEU A 200 -0.93 -1.81 -19.70
CA LEU A 200 -0.85 -1.43 -18.29
C LEU A 200 0.54 -0.88 -17.92
N ALA A 201 1.64 -1.46 -18.42
CA ALA A 201 3.00 -0.96 -18.20
C ALA A 201 3.26 0.39 -18.90
N ASP A 202 2.74 0.58 -20.12
CA ASP A 202 2.79 1.86 -20.83
C ASP A 202 2.00 2.95 -20.08
N LEU A 203 0.87 2.59 -19.43
CA LEU A 203 0.17 3.48 -18.50
C LEU A 203 0.97 3.78 -17.23
N LEU A 204 1.71 2.81 -16.67
CA LEU A 204 2.63 3.07 -15.56
C LEU A 204 3.66 4.13 -15.96
N GLY A 205 4.38 3.93 -17.07
CA GLY A 205 5.42 4.87 -17.53
C GLY A 205 4.89 6.29 -17.75
N LYS A 206 3.66 6.44 -18.28
CA LYS A 206 3.01 7.75 -18.43
C LYS A 206 2.71 8.44 -17.10
N GLN A 207 2.30 7.71 -16.05
CA GLN A 207 2.02 8.31 -14.74
C GLN A 207 3.28 8.56 -13.88
N GLU A 208 4.41 7.88 -14.12
CA GLU A 208 5.64 8.07 -13.32
C GLU A 208 6.06 9.54 -13.24
N GLY A 209 5.98 10.27 -14.36
CA GLY A 209 6.28 11.70 -14.40
C GLY A 209 5.33 12.57 -13.58
N VAL A 210 4.09 12.12 -13.31
CA VAL A 210 3.14 12.79 -12.41
C VAL A 210 3.47 12.45 -10.96
N LEU A 211 3.68 11.16 -10.66
CA LEU A 211 3.99 10.67 -9.32
C LEU A 211 5.30 11.28 -8.79
N ALA A 212 6.35 11.29 -9.61
CA ALA A 212 7.65 11.89 -9.26
C ALA A 212 7.56 13.39 -8.97
N LYS A 213 6.84 14.17 -9.80
CA LYS A 213 6.61 15.61 -9.56
C LYS A 213 5.82 15.91 -8.29
N MET A 214 5.01 14.97 -7.83
CA MET A 214 4.21 15.09 -6.61
C MET A 214 4.86 14.37 -5.41
N HIS A 215 6.09 13.89 -5.56
CA HIS A 215 6.84 13.11 -4.55
C HIS A 215 6.07 11.89 -4.01
N LEU A 216 5.27 11.25 -4.88
CA LEU A 216 4.49 10.06 -4.59
C LEU A 216 5.30 8.79 -4.93
N PRO A 217 5.06 7.66 -4.22
CA PRO A 217 5.75 6.41 -4.51
C PRO A 217 5.40 5.89 -5.91
N LEU A 218 6.41 5.47 -6.66
CA LEU A 218 6.24 4.71 -7.90
C LEU A 218 5.70 3.30 -7.59
N TYR A 219 5.29 2.58 -8.64
CA TYR A 219 4.84 1.20 -8.53
C TYR A 219 6.04 0.22 -8.42
N HIS A 220 5.76 -1.09 -8.43
CA HIS A 220 6.82 -2.10 -8.43
C HIS A 220 7.73 -1.96 -9.66
N ALA A 221 9.06 -1.99 -9.45
CA ALA A 221 10.05 -1.95 -10.52
C ALA A 221 9.95 -3.12 -11.51
N GLN A 222 9.41 -4.26 -11.04
CA GLN A 222 8.98 -5.38 -11.88
C GLN A 222 7.49 -5.62 -11.59
N PRO A 223 6.58 -5.00 -12.36
CA PRO A 223 5.16 -5.06 -12.09
C PRO A 223 4.57 -6.43 -12.45
N GLU A 224 3.84 -7.03 -11.52
CA GLU A 224 2.99 -8.18 -11.80
C GLU A 224 1.53 -7.80 -11.58
N PHE A 225 0.85 -7.46 -12.67
CA PHE A 225 -0.55 -7.07 -12.65
C PHE A 225 -1.45 -8.27 -12.37
N HIS A 226 -2.38 -8.10 -11.44
CA HIS A 226 -3.30 -9.14 -11.00
C HIS A 226 -4.61 -8.54 -10.47
N ALA A 227 -5.64 -9.36 -10.44
CA ALA A 227 -6.94 -9.08 -9.85
C ALA A 227 -7.18 -10.00 -8.65
N SER A 228 -7.21 -9.44 -7.44
CA SER A 228 -7.40 -10.21 -6.19
C SER A 228 -8.87 -10.45 -5.88
N PHE A 229 -9.26 -11.72 -5.71
CA PHE A 229 -10.65 -12.13 -5.47
C PHE A 229 -10.94 -12.62 -4.06
N GLY A 230 -9.91 -12.93 -3.26
CA GLY A 230 -10.03 -13.24 -1.84
C GLY A 230 -8.75 -12.95 -1.06
N TRP A 231 -8.84 -12.93 0.27
CA TRP A 231 -7.69 -12.74 1.16
C TRP A 231 -7.82 -13.47 2.49
N ALA A 232 -6.69 -13.78 3.12
CA ALA A 232 -6.60 -14.35 4.47
C ALA A 232 -5.50 -13.61 5.27
N LEU A 233 -5.58 -13.65 6.60
CA LEU A 233 -4.56 -13.06 7.48
C LEU A 233 -3.39 -14.04 7.63
N CYS A 234 -2.15 -13.57 7.46
CA CYS A 234 -0.95 -14.37 7.71
C CYS A 234 -0.83 -14.66 9.21
N PRO A 235 -0.56 -15.91 9.61
CA PRO A 235 -0.51 -16.30 11.01
C PRO A 235 0.59 -15.52 11.74
N SER A 236 0.27 -15.07 12.96
CA SER A 236 1.27 -14.56 13.90
C SER A 236 2.00 -15.75 14.54
N PRO A 237 3.31 -15.65 14.84
CA PRO A 237 3.98 -16.66 15.66
C PRO A 237 3.27 -16.73 17.02
N GLN A 238 2.96 -17.94 17.47
CA GLN A 238 2.47 -18.15 18.84
C GLN A 238 3.63 -17.91 19.82
N GLU A 239 3.32 -17.43 21.03
CA GLU A 239 4.34 -17.17 22.05
C GLU A 239 5.11 -18.48 22.37
N GLY A 240 6.41 -18.50 22.06
CA GLY A 240 7.28 -19.66 22.26
C GLY A 240 7.34 -20.68 21.11
N GLY A 241 6.67 -20.45 19.98
CA GLY A 241 6.77 -21.29 18.78
C GLY A 241 7.86 -20.83 17.81
N ASP A 242 8.52 -21.78 17.14
CA ASP A 242 9.47 -21.47 16.06
C ASP A 242 8.79 -20.70 14.93
N ILE A 243 9.44 -19.62 14.48
CA ILE A 243 8.96 -18.82 13.35
C ILE A 243 9.19 -19.62 12.07
N ASN A 244 8.13 -20.08 11.42
CA ASN A 244 8.22 -20.50 10.02
C ASN A 244 8.08 -19.26 9.11
N PRO A 245 9.16 -18.74 8.51
CA PRO A 245 9.13 -17.52 7.70
C PRO A 245 8.44 -17.70 6.33
N GLU A 246 7.98 -18.91 6.01
CA GLU A 246 7.22 -19.23 4.79
C GLU A 246 5.76 -19.64 5.08
N ALA A 247 5.28 -19.44 6.32
CA ALA A 247 3.92 -19.77 6.74
C ALA A 247 2.85 -18.95 5.99
N THR A 248 2.39 -19.49 4.88
CA THR A 248 1.18 -19.03 4.18
C THR A 248 -0.08 -19.43 4.95
N PRO A 249 -1.14 -18.59 5.00
CA PRO A 249 -2.43 -18.99 5.57
C PRO A 249 -3.21 -19.96 4.67
N PHE A 250 -2.76 -20.18 3.43
CA PHE A 250 -3.41 -21.07 2.47
C PHE A 250 -2.77 -22.46 2.50
N PRO A 251 -3.54 -23.55 2.68
CA PRO A 251 -2.98 -24.90 2.77
C PRO A 251 -2.33 -25.35 1.46
N VAL A 252 -1.36 -26.26 1.58
CA VAL A 252 -0.62 -26.83 0.45
C VAL A 252 -1.58 -27.43 -0.58
N GLY A 253 -1.33 -27.14 -1.85
CA GLY A 253 -2.15 -27.60 -2.97
C GLY A 253 -3.48 -26.87 -3.15
N LEU A 254 -3.89 -25.94 -2.27
CA LEU A 254 -5.13 -25.15 -2.48
C LEU A 254 -5.10 -24.48 -3.85
N VAL A 255 -4.07 -23.69 -4.13
CA VAL A 255 -3.88 -22.99 -5.41
C VAL A 255 -4.03 -23.92 -6.62
N ALA A 256 -3.50 -25.15 -6.54
CA ALA A 256 -3.60 -26.12 -7.63
C ALA A 256 -5.04 -26.66 -7.83
N ARG A 257 -5.82 -26.84 -6.75
CA ARG A 257 -7.24 -27.20 -6.84
C ARG A 257 -8.09 -26.03 -7.33
N LEU A 258 -7.77 -24.80 -6.91
CA LEU A 258 -8.45 -23.60 -7.40
C LEU A 258 -8.20 -23.37 -8.91
N ALA A 259 -6.98 -23.69 -9.40
CA ALA A 259 -6.65 -23.64 -10.83
C ALA A 259 -7.55 -24.55 -11.68
N GLN A 260 -7.88 -25.75 -11.21
CA GLN A 260 -8.78 -26.68 -11.93
C GLN A 260 -10.16 -26.09 -12.21
N HIS A 261 -10.62 -25.15 -11.38
CA HIS A 261 -11.91 -24.46 -11.54
C HIS A 261 -11.78 -23.14 -12.32
N THR A 262 -10.73 -22.37 -12.05
CA THR A 262 -10.53 -21.04 -12.63
C THR A 262 -9.98 -21.06 -14.05
N ASP A 263 -9.04 -21.95 -14.37
CA ASP A 263 -8.35 -21.96 -15.66
C ASP A 263 -9.30 -22.20 -16.87
N PRO A 264 -10.28 -23.13 -16.84
CA PRO A 264 -11.21 -23.32 -17.96
C PRO A 264 -12.09 -22.09 -18.20
N VAL A 265 -12.62 -21.49 -17.13
CA VAL A 265 -13.53 -20.34 -17.21
C VAL A 265 -12.80 -19.06 -17.64
N LEU A 266 -11.51 -18.94 -17.32
CA LEU A 266 -10.66 -17.87 -17.85
C LEU A 266 -10.26 -18.09 -19.31
N ALA A 267 -10.01 -19.33 -19.73
CA ALA A 267 -9.72 -19.66 -21.13
C ALA A 267 -10.91 -19.39 -22.07
N GLU A 268 -12.14 -19.57 -21.58
CA GLU A 268 -13.37 -19.23 -22.30
C GLU A 268 -13.79 -17.76 -22.18
N HIS A 269 -13.16 -16.96 -21.30
CA HIS A 269 -13.56 -15.58 -21.08
C HIS A 269 -13.15 -14.68 -22.25
N PRO A 270 -14.02 -13.83 -22.81
CA PRO A 270 -13.70 -12.93 -23.94
C PRO A 270 -12.76 -11.76 -23.57
N GLY A 271 -12.13 -11.80 -22.39
CA GLY A 271 -11.41 -10.67 -21.79
C GLY A 271 -12.33 -9.50 -21.39
N TRP A 272 -11.73 -8.33 -21.23
CA TRP A 272 -12.35 -7.05 -20.90
C TRP A 272 -11.83 -5.96 -21.85
N HIS A 273 -12.71 -5.03 -22.23
CA HIS A 273 -12.29 -3.82 -22.95
C HIS A 273 -12.05 -2.69 -21.94
N VAL A 274 -10.81 -2.22 -21.85
CA VAL A 274 -10.36 -1.19 -20.92
C VAL A 274 -10.29 0.15 -21.66
N GLY A 275 -11.37 0.93 -21.59
CA GLY A 275 -11.42 2.31 -22.09
C GLY A 275 -11.22 3.38 -21.02
N ALA A 276 -11.16 3.00 -19.74
CA ALA A 276 -11.03 3.94 -18.63
C ALA A 276 -10.32 3.30 -17.42
N LEU A 277 -9.68 4.16 -16.63
CA LEU A 277 -9.15 3.82 -15.31
C LEU A 277 -9.86 4.61 -14.20
N CYS A 278 -9.81 4.08 -12.98
CA CYS A 278 -10.40 4.67 -11.81
C CYS A 278 -9.30 5.24 -10.90
N VAL A 279 -9.54 6.47 -10.43
CA VAL A 279 -8.76 7.11 -9.36
C VAL A 279 -9.68 7.28 -8.17
N LYS A 280 -9.49 6.43 -7.16
CA LYS A 280 -10.13 6.61 -5.86
C LYS A 280 -9.31 7.57 -5.02
N VAL A 281 -9.94 8.58 -4.43
CA VAL A 281 -9.33 9.47 -3.42
C VAL A 281 -10.23 9.47 -2.19
N ALA A 282 -9.75 8.91 -1.09
CA ALA A 282 -10.55 8.60 0.10
C ALA A 282 -11.83 7.79 -0.21
N LYS A 283 -12.99 8.46 -0.34
CA LYS A 283 -14.29 7.84 -0.66
C LYS A 283 -14.73 8.06 -2.11
N ASP A 284 -14.21 9.09 -2.76
CA ASP A 284 -14.64 9.52 -4.09
C ASP A 284 -13.89 8.74 -5.18
N VAL A 285 -14.56 8.36 -6.26
CA VAL A 285 -13.95 7.65 -7.40
C VAL A 285 -14.16 8.47 -8.66
N THR A 286 -13.06 8.88 -9.30
CA THR A 286 -13.05 9.58 -10.59
C THR A 286 -12.67 8.58 -11.69
N ARG A 287 -13.50 8.46 -12.73
CA ARG A 287 -13.14 7.73 -13.96
C ARG A 287 -12.39 8.65 -14.92
N ILE A 288 -11.25 8.20 -15.42
CA ILE A 288 -10.42 8.86 -16.43
C ILE A 288 -10.53 8.03 -17.71
N GLN A 289 -10.93 8.65 -18.82
CA GLN A 289 -10.93 8.00 -20.13
C GLN A 289 -9.51 7.95 -20.70
N LEU A 290 -9.17 6.82 -21.33
CA LEU A 290 -7.91 6.57 -22.03
C LEU A 290 -7.94 7.09 -23.46
#